data_AF-A0A6J7EJH1-F1
#
_entry.id   AF-A0A6J7EJH1-F1
#
_cell.length_a   1.000
_cell.length_b   1.000
_cell.length_c   1.000
_cell.angle_alpha   90.00
_cell.angle_beta   90.00
_cell.angle_gamma   90.00
#
_symmetry.space_group_name_H-M   'P 1'
#
loop_
_entity.id
_entity.type
_entity.pdbx_description
1 polymer ?
#
loop_
_entity_poly.entity_id
_entity_poly.type
_entity_poly.pdbx_seq_one_letter_code
_entity_poly.pdbx_strand_id
1 'polypeptide(L)'
;MDIYQAVSDQFICPNGKGLKKIAPVAGFSWRDEEAGGEASMGWYREAVGYDADPDHTQRERLLVYNEDDVLATKVLREWMSDRAEHEIPTVADLRARV
;
A
#
# COMPACT_ATOMS: atom_id res chain seq x y z
N MET A 1 -0.83 6.18 -15.13
CA MET A 1 -0.45 7.12 -14.06
C MET A 1 0.40 6.33 -13.08
N ASP A 2 1.54 6.87 -12.68
CA ASP A 2 2.33 6.31 -11.58
C ASP A 2 1.87 6.96 -10.26
N ILE A 3 1.31 6.17 -9.36
CA ILE A 3 0.79 6.65 -8.07
C ILE A 3 1.92 7.04 -7.13
N TYR A 4 3.09 6.37 -7.19
CA TYR A 4 4.21 6.74 -6.34
C TYR A 4 4.74 8.12 -6.70
N GLN A 5 4.86 8.43 -7.99
CA GLN A 5 5.24 9.75 -8.47
C GLN A 5 4.18 10.80 -8.07
N ALA A 6 2.90 10.53 -8.30
CA ALA A 6 1.82 11.43 -7.91
C ALA A 6 1.80 11.73 -6.41
N VAL A 7 2.00 10.70 -5.57
CA VAL A 7 2.14 10.89 -4.11
C VAL A 7 3.36 11.74 -3.79
N SER A 8 4.48 11.50 -4.48
CA SER A 8 5.73 12.20 -4.23
C SER A 8 5.67 13.70 -4.56
N ASP A 9 4.89 14.06 -5.57
CA ASP A 9 4.75 15.43 -6.04
C ASP A 9 3.69 16.21 -5.24
N GLN A 10 2.63 15.54 -4.80
CA GLN A 10 1.47 16.21 -4.19
C GLN A 10 1.47 16.18 -2.65
N PHE A 11 2.19 15.25 -2.01
CA PHE A 11 2.16 15.10 -0.55
C PHE A 11 3.55 15.20 0.10
N ILE A 12 3.55 15.75 1.32
CA ILE A 12 4.70 15.72 2.23
C ILE A 12 4.54 14.50 3.15
N CYS A 13 5.39 13.49 2.96
CA CYS A 13 5.31 12.22 3.69
C CYS A 13 6.54 12.01 4.59
N PRO A 14 6.52 12.47 5.86
CA PRO A 14 7.69 12.40 6.75
C PRO A 14 8.07 10.97 7.13
N ASN A 15 7.12 10.03 7.13
CA ASN A 15 7.32 8.64 7.56
C ASN A 15 7.46 7.65 6.39
N GLY A 16 7.87 8.15 5.22
CA GLY A 16 8.04 7.38 3.99
C GLY A 16 6.82 7.41 3.07
N LYS A 17 7.04 7.03 1.81
CA LYS A 17 6.07 7.14 0.69
C LYS A 17 5.63 5.79 0.12
N GLY A 18 6.02 4.68 0.76
CA GLY A 18 5.67 3.34 0.29
C GLY A 18 4.16 3.09 0.37
N LEU A 19 3.63 2.25 -0.51
CA LEU A 19 2.19 1.95 -0.59
C LEU A 19 1.60 1.57 0.78
N LYS A 20 2.27 0.71 1.55
CA LYS A 20 1.85 0.31 2.91
C LYS A 20 1.84 1.42 3.95
N LYS A 21 2.55 2.52 3.72
CA LYS A 21 2.52 3.70 4.60
C LYS A 21 1.38 4.64 4.22
N ILE A 22 1.04 4.73 2.95
CA ILE A 22 0.11 5.73 2.44
C ILE A 22 -1.32 5.18 2.28
N ALA A 23 -1.50 3.94 1.83
CA ALA A 23 -2.83 3.36 1.64
C ALA A 23 -3.71 3.34 2.91
N PRO A 24 -3.16 3.14 4.13
CA PRO A 24 -3.97 3.28 5.36
C PRO A 24 -4.50 4.70 5.60
N VAL A 25 -3.79 5.75 5.16
CA VAL A 25 -4.29 7.13 5.21
C VAL A 25 -5.52 7.30 4.32
N ALA A 26 -5.53 6.60 3.17
CA ALA A 26 -6.69 6.52 2.28
C ALA A 26 -7.79 5.55 2.78
N GLY A 27 -7.60 4.91 3.94
CA GLY A 27 -8.57 3.99 4.54
C GLY A 27 -8.48 2.54 4.07
N PHE A 28 -7.38 2.12 3.44
CA PHE A 28 -7.17 0.72 3.05
C PHE A 28 -6.41 -0.09 4.12
N SER A 29 -6.82 -1.34 4.30
CA SER A 29 -6.14 -2.34 5.13
C SER A 29 -5.98 -3.64 4.35
N TRP A 30 -4.79 -4.24 4.42
CA TRP A 30 -4.57 -5.58 3.88
C TRP A 30 -5.38 -6.61 4.67
N ARG A 31 -5.82 -7.69 3.99
CA ARG A 31 -6.54 -8.81 4.61
C ARG A 31 -5.64 -9.63 5.54
N ASP A 32 -4.34 -9.63 5.28
CA ASP A 32 -3.34 -10.38 6.03
C ASP A 32 -2.53 -9.44 6.93
N GLU A 33 -2.44 -9.78 8.23
CA GLU A 33 -1.70 -8.97 9.22
C GLU A 33 -0.18 -9.02 9.03
N GLU A 34 0.35 -10.10 8.44
CA GLU A 34 1.77 -10.27 8.15
C GLU A 34 2.13 -9.77 6.75
N ALA A 35 1.21 -9.07 6.06
CA ALA A 35 1.43 -8.49 4.74
C ALA A 35 2.73 -7.67 4.70
N GLY A 36 3.77 -8.24 4.09
CA GLY A 36 5.13 -7.69 4.02
C GLY A 36 5.79 -8.04 2.69
N GLY A 37 6.63 -7.14 2.16
CA GLY A 37 7.43 -7.49 0.97
C GLY A 37 8.45 -8.58 1.27
N GLU A 38 8.99 -8.60 2.49
CA GLU A 38 9.85 -9.69 2.97
C GLU A 38 9.05 -10.98 3.20
N ALA A 39 7.89 -10.88 3.87
CA ALA A 39 7.02 -12.02 4.13
C ALA A 39 6.55 -12.70 2.83
N SER A 40 6.21 -11.92 1.80
CA SER A 40 5.77 -12.46 0.50
C SER A 40 6.84 -13.24 -0.23
N MET A 41 8.12 -12.90 -0.04
CA MET A 41 9.23 -13.71 -0.56
C MET A 41 9.28 -15.07 0.14
N GLY A 42 9.05 -15.12 1.45
CA GLY A 42 8.90 -16.37 2.21
C GLY A 42 7.77 -17.24 1.67
N TRP A 43 6.58 -16.65 1.55
CA TRP A 43 5.39 -17.33 1.02
C TRP A 43 5.60 -17.85 -0.39
N TYR A 44 6.29 -17.07 -1.25
CA TYR A 44 6.60 -17.52 -2.60
C TYR A 44 7.50 -18.76 -2.59
N ARG A 45 8.58 -18.79 -1.80
CA ARG A 45 9.49 -19.95 -1.72
C ARG A 45 8.76 -21.22 -1.29
N GLU A 46 7.87 -21.10 -0.31
CA GLU A 46 7.03 -22.20 0.16
C GLU A 46 6.00 -22.61 -0.90
N ALA A 47 5.36 -21.63 -1.55
CA ALA A 47 4.34 -21.85 -2.57
C ALA A 47 4.84 -22.61 -3.80
N VAL A 48 6.12 -22.46 -4.17
CA VAL A 48 6.73 -23.13 -5.32
C VAL A 48 7.58 -24.34 -4.95
N GLY A 49 7.74 -24.62 -3.64
CA GLY A 49 8.51 -25.76 -3.16
C GLY A 49 10.03 -25.64 -3.39
N TYR A 50 10.64 -24.50 -3.02
CA TYR A 50 12.10 -24.35 -3.14
C TYR A 50 12.89 -25.31 -2.24
N ASP A 51 12.44 -25.46 -0.99
CA ASP A 51 13.13 -26.25 0.04
C ASP A 51 12.37 -27.57 0.38
N ALA A 52 11.13 -27.72 -0.10
CA ALA A 52 10.21 -28.82 0.21
C ALA A 52 9.13 -28.98 -0.90
N ASP A 53 8.12 -29.84 -0.69
CA ASP A 53 6.95 -29.92 -1.59
C ASP A 53 6.18 -28.58 -1.63
N PRO A 54 5.61 -28.17 -2.78
CA PRO A 54 4.88 -26.91 -2.90
C PRO A 54 3.69 -26.80 -1.94
N ASP A 55 3.60 -25.68 -1.22
CA ASP A 55 2.47 -25.35 -0.36
C ASP A 55 1.42 -24.48 -1.07
N HIS A 56 0.29 -25.08 -1.45
CA HIS A 56 -0.78 -24.37 -2.13
C HIS A 56 -1.49 -23.31 -1.27
N THR A 57 -1.44 -23.41 0.06
CA THR A 57 -2.02 -22.40 0.96
C THR A 57 -1.22 -21.10 0.89
N GLN A 58 0.10 -21.19 0.81
CA GLN A 58 1.00 -20.05 0.65
C GLN A 58 0.87 -19.42 -0.74
N ARG A 59 0.56 -20.22 -1.76
CA ARG A 59 0.21 -19.70 -3.09
C ARG A 59 -1.06 -18.85 -3.05
N GLU A 60 -2.12 -19.35 -2.41
CA GLU A 60 -3.37 -18.60 -2.25
C GLU A 60 -3.14 -17.30 -1.48
N ARG A 61 -2.40 -17.37 -0.37
CA ARG A 61 -1.99 -16.22 0.43
C ARG A 61 -1.25 -15.16 -0.39
N LEU A 62 -0.30 -15.58 -1.24
CA LEU A 62 0.43 -14.67 -2.13
C LEU A 62 -0.47 -14.00 -3.18
N LEU A 63 -1.46 -14.73 -3.72
CA LEU A 63 -2.43 -14.16 -4.66
C LEU A 63 -3.32 -13.11 -3.99
N VAL A 64 -3.81 -13.40 -2.79
CA VAL A 64 -4.57 -12.45 -1.95
C VAL A 64 -3.73 -11.20 -1.68
N TYR A 65 -2.46 -11.36 -1.30
CA TYR A 65 -1.55 -10.24 -1.06
C TYR A 65 -1.35 -9.36 -2.31
N ASN A 66 -1.16 -9.96 -3.48
CA ASN A 66 -1.01 -9.21 -4.73
C ASN A 66 -2.30 -8.52 -5.17
N GLU A 67 -3.45 -9.15 -4.95
CA GLU A 67 -4.76 -8.51 -5.16
C GLU A 67 -4.93 -7.30 -4.25
N ASP A 68 -4.55 -7.41 -2.96
CA ASP A 68 -4.59 -6.30 -2.02
C ASP A 68 -3.70 -5.13 -2.46
N ASP A 69 -2.51 -5.37 -3.01
CA ASP A 69 -1.64 -4.28 -3.49
C ASP A 69 -2.28 -3.53 -4.69
N VAL A 70 -3.02 -4.23 -5.56
CA VAL A 70 -3.79 -3.60 -6.64
C VAL A 70 -4.97 -2.80 -6.08
N LEU A 71 -5.73 -3.37 -5.15
CA LEU A 71 -6.86 -2.71 -4.50
C LEU A 71 -6.41 -1.48 -3.70
N ALA A 72 -5.31 -1.58 -2.96
CA ALA A 72 -4.71 -0.47 -2.22
C ALA A 72 -4.34 0.69 -3.17
N THR A 73 -3.76 0.37 -4.32
CA THR A 73 -3.42 1.36 -5.35
C THR A 73 -4.66 2.04 -5.91
N LYS A 74 -5.73 1.28 -6.16
CA LYS A 74 -7.03 1.82 -6.61
C LYS A 74 -7.63 2.76 -5.57
N VAL A 75 -7.74 2.31 -4.32
CA VAL A 75 -8.31 3.10 -3.20
C VAL A 75 -7.52 4.38 -3.00
N LEU A 76 -6.17 4.30 -3.03
CA LEU A 76 -5.33 5.47 -2.92
C LEU A 76 -5.58 6.48 -4.05
N ARG A 77 -5.69 6.01 -5.31
CA ARG A 77 -5.98 6.88 -6.45
C ARG A 77 -7.33 7.59 -6.31
N GLU A 78 -8.37 6.85 -5.94
CA GLU A 78 -9.73 7.38 -5.77
C GLU A 78 -9.75 8.41 -4.63
N TRP A 79 -9.14 8.09 -3.49
CA TRP A 79 -9.00 9.02 -2.37
C TRP A 79 -8.25 10.31 -2.76
N MET A 80 -7.14 10.20 -3.49
CA MET A 80 -6.38 11.37 -3.98
C MET A 80 -7.22 12.28 -4.88
N SER A 81 -8.16 11.72 -5.63
CA SER A 81 -8.99 12.46 -6.59
C SER A 81 -10.21 13.09 -5.93
N ASP A 82 -10.81 12.40 -4.97
CA ASP A 82 -12.16 12.74 -4.50
C ASP A 82 -12.18 13.34 -3.09
N ARG A 83 -11.18 13.02 -2.25
CA ARG A 83 -11.23 13.26 -0.80
C ARG A 83 -10.02 13.98 -0.22
N ALA A 84 -8.82 13.72 -0.75
CA ALA A 84 -7.57 14.15 -0.13
C ALA A 84 -7.47 15.68 0.08
N GLU A 85 -7.97 16.49 -0.86
CA GLU A 85 -7.99 17.96 -0.75
C GLU A 85 -8.75 18.47 0.48
N HIS A 86 -9.80 17.74 0.90
CA HIS A 86 -10.65 18.13 2.02
C HIS A 86 -10.18 17.53 3.35
N GLU A 87 -9.50 16.38 3.30
CA GLU A 87 -9.09 15.61 4.47
C GLU A 87 -7.67 15.96 4.95
N ILE A 88 -6.81 16.48 4.07
CA ILE A 88 -5.42 16.77 4.37
C ILE A 88 -5.17 18.28 4.27
N PRO A 89 -4.59 18.92 5.30
CA PRO A 89 -4.23 20.34 5.23
C PRO A 89 -3.23 20.63 4.12
N THR A 90 -3.43 21.74 3.42
CA THR A 90 -2.46 22.24 2.43
C THR A 90 -1.28 22.93 3.14
N VAL A 91 -0.20 23.18 2.39
CA VAL A 91 0.93 23.98 2.90
C VAL A 91 0.50 25.40 3.29
N ALA A 92 -0.49 25.98 2.59
CA ALA A 92 -1.03 27.29 2.94
C ALA A 92 -1.75 27.26 4.30
N ASP A 93 -2.55 26.22 4.56
CA ASP A 93 -3.26 26.03 5.83
C ASP A 93 -2.30 25.90 7.01
N LEU A 94 -1.16 25.24 6.80
CA LEU A 94 -0.13 25.08 7.83
C LEU A 94 0.60 26.40 8.12
N ARG A 95 0.86 27.22 7.09
CA ARG A 95 1.52 28.52 7.26
C ARG A 95 0.63 29.55 7.95
N ALA A 96 -0.69 29.50 7.75
CA ALA A 96 -1.63 30.41 8.38
C ALA A 96 -1.82 30.18 9.90
N ARG A 97 -1.26 29.10 10.43
CA ARG A 97 -1.38 28.70 11.86
C ARG A 97 -0.15 29.04 12.71
N VAL A 98 0.87 29.67 12.11
CA VAL A 98 2.13 30.09 12.77
C VAL A 98 2.19 31.60 12.78
#